data_AF-A0A7C3QLQ5-F1
#
_entry.id   AF-A0A7C3QLQ5-F1
#
_cell.length_a   1.000
_cell.length_b   1.000
_cell.length_c   1.000
_cell.angle_alpha   90.00
_cell.angle_beta   90.00
_cell.angle_gamma   90.00
#
_symmetry.space_group_name_H-M   'P 1'
#
loop_
_entity.id
_entity.type
_entity.pdbx_description
1 polymer ?
#
loop_
_entity_poly.entity_id
_entity_poly.type
_entity_poly.pdbx_seq_one_letter_code
_entity_poly.pdbx_strand_id
1 'polypeptide(L)'
;MSTPASNQDEPSTSKMKKILNSDQDQSIMSRLPRRNGGQTAALPKPAETALVPVAAPAPAAEQPAETKQPADEKKTGWRSKFLPVFWTIASTITFIVNIVLIIIVVVLLMNRQPVGAYADTQVTQLLGGLYDNFVLMDEANIKTNIHVEQEIPVQFSLSVSGPTDVTLREPVTIDGALVTVATGGLNIVNARARIVLPEGTVLPVNIQNLVVPVDQKVLAVLDVPVDIPLNQTELHQPFVGLQQVVKPWYCLLKSDELPNVCADTANPLEPVFNLFIP
;
A
#
# COMPACT_ATOMS: atom_id res chain seq x y z
N MET A 1 33.04 15.05 -57.52
CA MET A 1 32.58 13.94 -58.40
C MET A 1 32.47 12.71 -57.52
N SER A 2 31.36 12.04 -57.25
CA SER A 2 29.95 12.19 -57.58
C SER A 2 29.19 11.32 -56.56
N THR A 3 28.06 11.81 -56.03
CA THR A 3 26.99 10.97 -55.44
C THR A 3 26.30 10.15 -56.53
N PRO A 4 25.61 9.02 -56.24
CA PRO A 4 24.20 9.04 -55.79
C PRO A 4 23.91 8.01 -54.66
N ALA A 5 23.06 8.27 -53.66
CA ALA A 5 21.61 8.51 -53.61
C ALA A 5 20.76 7.24 -53.47
N SER A 6 19.88 7.23 -52.45
CA SER A 6 18.44 6.89 -52.52
C SER A 6 17.93 6.08 -51.31
N ASN A 7 17.09 6.74 -50.50
CA ASN A 7 15.83 6.28 -49.85
C ASN A 7 15.91 5.13 -48.80
N GLN A 8 15.20 5.11 -47.66
CA GLN A 8 13.92 5.73 -47.26
C GLN A 8 13.73 5.59 -45.72
N ASP A 9 13.06 6.59 -45.14
CA ASP A 9 12.04 6.52 -44.06
C ASP A 9 12.35 5.96 -42.65
N GLU A 10 12.53 6.89 -41.71
CA GLU A 10 11.99 6.78 -40.34
C GLU A 10 10.53 7.28 -40.32
N PRO A 11 9.62 6.72 -39.51
CA PRO A 11 9.38 7.33 -38.19
C PRO A 11 8.88 6.35 -37.11
N SER A 12 9.60 6.18 -35.99
CA SER A 12 9.09 5.38 -34.84
C SER A 12 9.28 6.01 -33.45
N THR A 13 9.58 7.30 -33.33
CA THR A 13 9.71 7.97 -32.01
C THR A 13 8.49 8.79 -31.57
N SER A 14 7.44 8.90 -32.39
CA SER A 14 6.25 9.72 -32.08
C SER A 14 5.12 8.95 -31.36
N LYS A 15 5.18 7.61 -31.27
CA LYS A 15 4.10 6.79 -30.68
C LYS A 15 4.24 6.49 -29.19
N MET A 16 5.41 6.70 -28.58
CA MET A 16 5.62 6.37 -27.15
C MET A 16 5.25 7.48 -26.16
N LYS A 17 4.94 8.71 -26.62
CA LYS A 17 4.57 9.81 -25.70
C LYS A 17 3.06 9.97 -25.48
N LYS A 18 2.22 9.17 -26.15
CA LYS A 18 0.75 9.26 -26.07
C LYS A 18 0.10 8.26 -25.11
N ILE A 19 0.88 7.41 -24.45
CA ILE A 19 0.35 6.37 -23.54
C ILE A 19 0.56 6.74 -22.06
N LEU A 20 1.25 7.85 -21.74
CA LEU A 20 1.49 8.25 -20.35
C LEU A 20 0.53 9.32 -19.80
N ASN A 21 -0.32 9.96 -20.62
CA ASN A 21 -1.18 11.06 -20.16
C ASN A 21 -2.59 10.96 -20.74
N SER A 22 -3.44 10.09 -20.18
CA SER A 22 -4.91 10.26 -20.24
C SER A 22 -5.63 9.17 -19.46
N ASP A 23 -6.54 9.61 -18.58
CA ASP A 23 -7.72 8.88 -18.10
C ASP A 23 -7.61 7.92 -16.90
N GLN A 24 -7.09 8.38 -15.76
CA GLN A 24 -7.32 7.68 -14.48
C GLN A 24 -7.80 8.53 -13.29
N ASP A 25 -8.09 9.83 -13.49
CA ASP A 25 -8.48 10.72 -12.38
C ASP A 25 -10.00 10.97 -12.25
N GLN A 26 -10.85 10.48 -13.17
CA GLN A 26 -12.28 10.81 -13.16
C GLN A 26 -13.21 9.77 -12.47
N SER A 27 -12.70 8.61 -12.05
CA SER A 27 -13.56 7.53 -11.52
C SER A 27 -13.66 7.47 -9.99
N ILE A 28 -12.85 8.23 -9.25
CA ILE A 28 -12.85 8.20 -7.77
C ILE A 28 -13.68 9.33 -7.16
N MET A 29 -13.90 10.44 -7.88
CA MET A 29 -14.65 11.60 -7.38
C MET A 29 -16.18 11.40 -7.41
N SER A 30 -16.67 10.29 -7.96
CA SER A 30 -18.09 9.96 -8.15
C SER A 30 -18.70 9.11 -7.02
N ARG A 31 -17.96 8.84 -5.92
CA ARG A 31 -18.44 8.03 -4.77
C ARG A 31 -18.72 8.83 -3.48
N LEU A 32 -18.88 10.15 -3.58
CA LEU A 32 -19.31 10.96 -2.43
C LEU A 32 -20.85 11.11 -2.41
N PRO A 33 -21.52 10.90 -1.27
CA PRO A 33 -22.97 11.06 -1.19
C PRO A 33 -23.33 12.55 -1.27
N ARG A 34 -24.09 12.92 -2.31
CA ARG A 34 -24.74 14.23 -2.46
C ARG A 34 -25.91 14.34 -1.49
N ARG A 35 -25.81 15.25 -0.51
CA ARG A 35 -26.92 15.72 0.31
C ARG A 35 -27.82 16.62 -0.54
N ASN A 36 -29.07 16.21 -0.73
CA ASN A 36 -30.06 16.84 -1.59
C ASN A 36 -31.12 17.60 -0.78
N GLY A 37 -31.59 18.72 -1.32
CA GLY A 37 -32.71 19.54 -0.86
C GLY A 37 -32.32 21.03 -0.88
N GLY A 38 -32.78 21.91 -1.77
CA GLY A 38 -33.89 21.85 -2.73
C GLY A 38 -34.80 23.06 -2.50
N GLN A 39 -34.60 24.16 -3.24
CA GLN A 39 -35.61 25.07 -3.86
C GLN A 39 -35.06 26.49 -4.13
N THR A 40 -34.78 26.74 -5.41
CA THR A 40 -34.88 28.02 -6.17
C THR A 40 -36.37 28.41 -6.31
N ALA A 41 -36.85 29.64 -6.58
CA ALA A 41 -36.33 30.97 -6.93
C ALA A 41 -37.52 31.98 -6.90
N ALA A 42 -37.28 33.28 -6.74
CA ALA A 42 -38.00 34.39 -7.42
C ALA A 42 -37.44 35.79 -7.04
N LEU A 43 -36.96 36.55 -8.04
CA LEU A 43 -36.72 38.01 -8.07
C LEU A 43 -38.06 38.72 -8.51
N PRO A 44 -38.28 40.09 -8.55
CA PRO A 44 -37.32 41.23 -8.47
C PRO A 44 -37.79 42.62 -7.87
N LYS A 45 -36.79 43.52 -7.60
CA LYS A 45 -36.68 45.01 -7.80
C LYS A 45 -37.67 46.05 -7.16
N PRO A 46 -37.40 47.40 -7.16
CA PRO A 46 -36.15 48.21 -7.06
C PRO A 46 -36.26 49.56 -6.25
N ALA A 47 -35.15 50.34 -6.23
CA ALA A 47 -34.99 51.80 -5.98
C ALA A 47 -34.70 52.22 -4.51
N GLU A 48 -33.80 53.16 -4.16
CA GLU A 48 -33.27 54.31 -4.91
C GLU A 48 -31.94 54.85 -4.31
N THR A 49 -30.95 55.01 -5.19
CA THR A 49 -29.96 56.09 -5.38
C THR A 49 -29.58 57.08 -4.24
N ALA A 50 -28.28 57.04 -3.90
CA ALA A 50 -27.28 58.10 -3.72
C ALA A 50 -27.60 59.42 -2.96
N LEU A 51 -26.65 59.87 -2.12
CA LEU A 51 -25.69 60.96 -2.42
C LEU A 51 -24.85 61.32 -1.17
N VAL A 52 -23.53 61.42 -1.35
CA VAL A 52 -22.56 62.07 -0.45
C VAL A 52 -22.51 63.57 -0.84
N PRO A 53 -22.35 64.52 0.11
CA PRO A 53 -21.09 65.32 0.10
C PRO A 53 -20.60 65.85 1.47
N VAL A 54 -19.28 65.72 1.67
CA VAL A 54 -18.24 66.70 2.10
C VAL A 54 -18.63 68.03 2.83
N ALA A 55 -18.15 68.12 4.09
CA ALA A 55 -17.40 69.17 4.83
C ALA A 55 -17.91 70.61 5.17
N ALA A 56 -17.84 70.89 6.50
CA ALA A 56 -17.52 72.14 7.27
C ALA A 56 -18.54 73.32 7.29
N PRO A 57 -18.61 74.21 8.33
CA PRO A 57 -17.58 74.61 9.32
C PRO A 57 -18.02 74.84 10.82
N ALA A 58 -17.01 75.04 11.71
CA ALA A 58 -16.84 75.89 12.93
C ALA A 58 -18.06 76.45 13.75
N PRO A 59 -17.94 76.78 15.07
CA PRO A 59 -16.76 77.39 15.73
C PRO A 59 -16.43 76.98 17.19
N ALA A 60 -15.36 77.61 17.67
CA ALA A 60 -14.64 77.49 18.94
C ALA A 60 -15.30 78.18 20.16
N ALA A 61 -14.96 77.70 21.36
CA ALA A 61 -14.73 78.40 22.65
C ALA A 61 -14.52 77.30 23.73
N GLU A 62 -13.29 77.04 24.17
CA GLU A 62 -12.63 77.58 25.38
C GLU A 62 -12.85 76.75 26.67
N GLN A 63 -11.75 76.61 27.42
CA GLN A 63 -11.55 75.79 28.63
C GLN A 63 -12.41 76.30 29.83
N PRO A 64 -12.48 75.55 30.95
CA PRO A 64 -11.50 75.83 32.01
C PRO A 64 -11.03 74.62 32.84
N ALA A 65 -9.77 74.70 33.25
CA ALA A 65 -9.24 74.01 34.41
C ALA A 65 -9.70 74.70 35.72
N GLU A 66 -9.86 73.87 36.75
CA GLU A 66 -9.59 74.13 38.17
C GLU A 66 -10.45 75.07 39.06
N THR A 67 -10.73 74.48 40.24
CA THR A 67 -10.80 75.03 41.60
C THR A 67 -12.11 75.60 42.20
N LYS A 68 -12.48 74.94 43.33
CA LYS A 68 -13.14 75.40 44.58
C LYS A 68 -14.64 75.10 44.80
N GLN A 69 -14.85 74.13 45.70
CA GLN A 69 -15.60 74.19 46.99
C GLN A 69 -16.99 74.84 47.04
N PRO A 70 -17.95 74.24 47.79
CA PRO A 70 -17.91 74.28 49.26
C PRO A 70 -18.08 72.87 49.87
N ALA A 71 -17.34 72.46 50.90
CA ALA A 71 -17.49 72.88 52.30
C ALA A 71 -18.93 72.77 52.82
N ASP A 72 -19.14 71.73 53.62
CA ASP A 72 -20.17 71.54 54.63
C ASP A 72 -21.63 71.33 54.20
N GLU A 73 -22.06 70.05 54.25
CA GLU A 73 -23.16 69.72 55.16
C GLU A 73 -23.13 68.26 55.62
N LYS A 74 -23.21 68.09 56.95
CA LYS A 74 -23.36 66.82 57.66
C LYS A 74 -24.73 66.20 57.36
N LYS A 75 -24.77 64.87 57.19
CA LYS A 75 -25.73 63.88 57.76
C LYS A 75 -25.53 62.54 57.05
N THR A 76 -24.83 61.57 57.64
CA THR A 76 -25.31 60.61 58.65
C THR A 76 -26.37 59.65 58.13
N GLY A 77 -26.02 58.35 58.17
CA GLY A 77 -26.92 57.19 58.16
C GLY A 77 -27.41 56.80 56.76
N TRP A 78 -27.17 55.61 56.21
CA TRP A 78 -27.35 54.30 56.80
C TRP A 78 -26.87 53.22 55.81
N ARG A 79 -25.63 53.33 55.28
CA ARG A 79 -25.19 52.49 54.15
C ARG A 79 -23.72 52.04 54.16
N SER A 80 -23.09 51.97 55.34
CA SER A 80 -21.66 51.63 55.47
C SER A 80 -21.35 50.51 56.47
N LYS A 81 -22.36 49.85 57.05
CA LYS A 81 -22.15 48.68 57.94
C LYS A 81 -22.14 47.34 57.20
N PHE A 82 -22.63 47.28 55.97
CA PHE A 82 -22.70 46.04 55.17
C PHE A 82 -21.58 45.89 54.14
N LEU A 83 -20.91 46.98 53.74
CA LEU A 83 -19.74 46.90 52.84
C LEU A 83 -18.51 46.21 53.48
N PRO A 84 -18.11 46.49 54.74
CA PRO A 84 -16.92 45.85 55.30
C PRO A 84 -17.14 44.36 55.64
N VAL A 85 -18.37 43.99 56.00
CA VAL A 85 -18.70 42.60 56.37
C VAL A 85 -18.85 41.70 55.15
N PHE A 86 -19.52 42.16 54.08
CA PHE A 86 -19.57 41.42 52.81
C PHE A 86 -18.17 41.21 52.21
N TRP A 87 -17.31 42.22 52.26
CA TRP A 87 -15.95 42.13 51.75
C TRP A 87 -15.06 41.15 52.54
N THR A 88 -15.23 41.11 53.87
CA THR A 88 -14.55 40.13 54.73
C THR A 88 -15.10 38.71 54.55
N ILE A 89 -16.40 38.53 54.31
CA ILE A 89 -16.99 37.22 54.00
C ILE A 89 -16.48 36.69 52.66
N ALA A 90 -16.45 37.51 51.61
CA ALA A 90 -15.91 37.12 50.30
C ALA A 90 -14.42 36.72 50.38
N SER A 91 -13.63 37.47 51.15
CA SER A 91 -12.23 37.15 51.41
C SER A 91 -12.07 35.83 52.19
N THR A 92 -12.90 35.62 53.22
CA THR A 92 -12.85 34.41 54.06
C THR A 92 -13.25 33.16 53.29
N ILE A 93 -14.31 33.23 52.48
CA ILE A 93 -14.76 32.10 51.64
C ILE A 93 -13.68 31.74 50.62
N THR A 94 -13.09 32.74 49.95
CA THR A 94 -12.01 32.50 48.98
C THR A 94 -10.79 31.87 49.64
N PHE A 95 -10.42 32.33 50.83
CA PHE A 95 -9.31 31.78 51.60
C PHE A 95 -9.56 30.33 52.04
N ILE A 96 -10.78 30.00 52.50
CA ILE A 96 -11.16 28.63 52.88
C ILE A 96 -11.12 27.70 51.67
N VAL A 97 -11.70 28.10 50.53
CA VAL A 97 -11.68 27.28 49.32
C VAL A 97 -10.24 27.03 48.85
N ASN A 98 -9.39 28.06 48.89
CA ASN A 98 -8.00 27.93 48.48
C ASN A 98 -7.20 27.06 49.47
N ILE A 99 -7.46 27.17 50.78
CA ILE A 99 -6.88 26.27 51.79
C ILE A 99 -7.32 24.83 51.57
N VAL A 100 -8.60 24.58 51.32
CA VAL A 100 -9.11 23.23 51.05
C VAL A 100 -8.46 22.67 49.78
N LEU A 101 -8.30 23.49 48.74
CA LEU A 101 -7.60 23.10 47.52
C LEU A 101 -6.13 22.79 47.79
N ILE A 102 -5.43 23.61 48.58
CA ILE A 102 -4.05 23.35 49.01
C ILE A 102 -3.98 22.06 49.83
N ILE A 103 -4.91 21.82 50.75
CA ILE A 103 -4.95 20.57 51.53
C ILE A 103 -5.17 19.37 50.61
N ILE A 104 -6.06 19.45 49.61
CA ILE A 104 -6.24 18.39 48.61
C ILE A 104 -4.94 18.15 47.83
N VAL A 105 -4.27 19.21 47.38
CA VAL A 105 -2.99 19.11 46.67
C VAL A 105 -1.89 18.52 47.57
N VAL A 106 -1.83 18.92 48.83
CA VAL A 106 -0.88 18.38 49.81
C VAL A 106 -1.18 16.92 50.14
N VAL A 107 -2.44 16.54 50.29
CA VAL A 107 -2.85 15.14 50.49
C VAL A 107 -2.50 14.30 49.27
N LEU A 108 -2.69 14.80 48.04
CA LEU A 108 -2.22 14.14 46.81
C LEU A 108 -0.69 14.06 46.71
N LEU A 109 0.04 15.08 47.21
CA LEU A 109 1.50 15.12 47.23
C LEU A 109 2.13 14.27 48.35
N MET A 110 1.44 14.07 49.48
CA MET A 110 1.87 13.22 50.59
C MET A 110 1.49 11.76 50.33
N ASN A 111 0.28 11.52 49.80
CA ASN A 111 -0.13 10.24 49.26
C ASN A 111 0.39 10.10 47.82
N ARG A 112 1.73 10.06 47.67
CA ARG A 112 2.43 9.77 46.41
C ARG A 112 2.20 8.34 45.89
N GLN A 113 0.98 7.82 46.03
CA GLN A 113 0.51 6.85 45.07
C GLN A 113 0.48 7.59 43.73
N PRO A 114 1.24 7.13 42.73
CA PRO A 114 1.43 7.94 41.55
C PRO A 114 0.10 7.87 40.81
N VAL A 115 -0.70 8.93 40.95
CA VAL A 115 -1.91 9.12 40.14
C VAL A 115 -1.52 9.15 38.65
N GLY A 116 -0.25 9.49 38.37
CA GLY A 116 0.43 9.25 37.11
C GLY A 116 0.69 7.78 36.79
N ALA A 117 1.09 6.90 37.74
CA ALA A 117 1.47 5.51 37.46
C ALA A 117 0.33 4.62 37.01
N TYR A 118 -0.92 4.89 37.39
CA TYR A 118 -2.06 4.13 36.86
C TYR A 118 -2.32 4.44 35.38
N ALA A 119 -2.10 5.69 34.96
CA ALA A 119 -2.13 6.06 33.55
C ALA A 119 -0.86 5.61 32.82
N ASP A 120 0.29 5.73 33.47
CA ASP A 120 1.60 5.39 32.93
C ASP A 120 1.73 3.89 32.67
N THR A 121 1.27 3.04 33.60
CA THR A 121 1.31 1.58 33.41
C THR A 121 0.41 1.11 32.28
N GLN A 122 -0.81 1.65 32.14
CA GLN A 122 -1.69 1.28 31.04
C GLN A 122 -1.15 1.78 29.70
N VAL A 123 -0.67 3.02 29.63
CA VAL A 123 -0.10 3.59 28.40
C VAL A 123 1.20 2.87 28.04
N THR A 124 2.09 2.60 28.99
CA THR A 124 3.34 1.86 28.78
C THR A 124 3.07 0.42 28.35
N GLN A 125 2.06 -0.25 28.90
CA GLN A 125 1.68 -1.60 28.49
C GLN A 125 1.05 -1.64 27.10
N LEU A 126 0.19 -0.67 26.76
CA LEU A 126 -0.43 -0.59 25.43
C LEU A 126 0.59 -0.22 24.36
N LEU A 127 1.43 0.77 24.64
CA LEU A 127 2.41 1.28 23.68
C LEU A 127 3.60 0.34 23.54
N GLY A 128 4.01 -0.30 24.64
CA GLY A 128 4.98 -1.39 24.61
C GLY A 128 4.44 -2.61 23.89
N GLY A 129 3.23 -3.03 24.21
CA GLY A 129 2.56 -4.11 23.48
C GLY A 129 2.43 -3.81 21.99
N LEU A 130 2.11 -2.57 21.61
CA LEU A 130 2.03 -2.18 20.20
C LEU A 130 3.39 -2.25 19.50
N TYR A 131 4.45 -1.70 20.11
CA TYR A 131 5.80 -1.76 19.56
C TYR A 131 6.28 -3.22 19.43
N ASP A 132 6.10 -4.02 20.47
CA ASP A 132 6.50 -5.42 20.50
C ASP A 132 5.74 -6.24 19.44
N ASN A 133 4.44 -5.99 19.24
CA ASN A 133 3.66 -6.63 18.17
C ASN A 133 4.18 -6.26 16.77
N PHE A 134 4.62 -5.01 16.55
CA PHE A 134 5.19 -4.64 15.25
C PHE A 134 6.55 -5.29 14.99
N VAL A 135 7.36 -5.52 16.03
CA VAL A 135 8.62 -6.27 15.90
C VAL A 135 8.31 -7.74 15.57
N LEU A 136 7.38 -8.36 16.30
CA LEU A 136 6.97 -9.74 16.06
C LEU A 136 6.32 -9.93 14.68
N MET A 137 5.58 -8.94 14.18
CA MET A 137 5.02 -8.96 12.84
C MET A 137 6.11 -8.83 11.77
N ASP A 138 7.19 -8.09 12.03
CA ASP A 138 8.30 -7.97 11.08
C ASP A 138 9.13 -9.26 10.97
N GLU A 139 9.25 -9.99 12.09
CA GLU A 139 9.94 -11.29 12.16
C GLU A 139 9.09 -12.49 11.69
N ALA A 140 7.79 -12.30 11.46
CA ALA A 140 6.89 -13.38 11.08
C ALA A 140 7.10 -13.82 9.62
N ASN A 141 6.62 -15.03 9.30
CA ASN A 141 6.77 -15.65 7.99
C ASN A 141 5.41 -16.07 7.40
N ILE A 142 5.23 -15.88 6.09
CA ILE A 142 4.10 -16.38 5.33
C ILE A 142 4.43 -17.80 4.85
N LYS A 143 3.73 -18.79 5.41
CA LYS A 143 3.83 -20.20 5.00
C LYS A 143 2.64 -20.57 4.15
N THR A 144 2.86 -20.82 2.87
CA THR A 144 1.80 -21.21 1.94
C THR A 144 2.30 -22.26 0.95
N ASN A 145 1.37 -23.01 0.38
CA ASN A 145 1.66 -23.96 -0.68
C ASN A 145 1.16 -23.36 -2.00
N ILE A 146 2.07 -23.11 -2.93
CA ILE A 146 1.73 -22.54 -4.23
C ILE A 146 1.50 -23.70 -5.19
N HIS A 147 0.27 -23.78 -5.69
CA HIS A 147 -0.12 -24.74 -6.71
C HIS A 147 0.31 -24.22 -8.09
N VAL A 148 1.19 -24.94 -8.78
CA VAL A 148 1.66 -24.61 -10.12
C VAL A 148 1.23 -25.72 -11.07
N GLU A 149 0.35 -25.38 -12.01
CA GLU A 149 -0.03 -26.24 -13.13
C GLU A 149 0.59 -25.67 -14.41
N GLN A 150 1.48 -26.43 -15.05
CA GLN A 150 2.12 -26.00 -16.29
C GLN A 150 2.25 -27.14 -17.30
N GLU A 151 1.89 -26.86 -18.56
CA GLU A 151 2.17 -27.76 -19.67
C GLU A 151 3.64 -27.65 -20.09
N ILE A 152 4.40 -28.74 -19.95
CA ILE A 152 5.79 -28.81 -20.37
C ILE A 152 5.87 -29.59 -21.70
N PRO A 153 6.46 -29.01 -22.76
CA PRO A 153 6.69 -29.74 -24.00
C PRO A 153 7.81 -30.76 -23.79
N VAL A 154 7.54 -32.02 -24.09
CA VAL A 154 8.49 -33.11 -24.06
C VAL A 154 8.77 -33.55 -25.49
N GLN A 155 10.02 -33.39 -25.91
CA GLN A 155 10.51 -33.84 -27.20
C GLN A 155 11.48 -34.99 -26.95
N PHE A 156 11.12 -36.19 -27.38
CA PHE A 156 12.03 -37.32 -27.36
C PHE A 156 11.85 -38.19 -28.60
N SER A 157 12.91 -38.89 -28.97
CA SER A 157 12.92 -39.77 -30.13
C SER A 157 12.81 -41.23 -29.68
N LEU A 158 11.84 -41.95 -30.25
CA LEU A 158 11.68 -43.39 -30.03
C LEU A 158 12.42 -44.14 -31.14
N SER A 159 13.38 -44.98 -30.78
CA SER A 159 14.02 -45.90 -31.73
C SER A 159 13.25 -47.21 -31.77
N VAL A 160 12.62 -47.51 -32.90
CA VAL A 160 11.92 -48.78 -33.13
C VAL A 160 12.85 -49.71 -33.91
N SER A 161 13.03 -50.92 -33.41
CA SER A 161 13.78 -51.98 -34.11
C SER A 161 13.13 -53.34 -33.82
N GLY A 162 12.82 -54.09 -34.87
CA GLY A 162 12.19 -55.39 -34.75
C GLY A 162 11.52 -55.89 -36.03
N PRO A 163 11.11 -57.17 -36.05
CA PRO A 163 10.35 -57.73 -37.15
C PRO A 163 8.97 -57.08 -37.20
N THR A 164 8.55 -56.66 -38.39
CA THR A 164 7.24 -56.04 -38.63
C THR A 164 6.74 -56.43 -40.00
N ASP A 165 5.46 -56.75 -40.08
CA ASP A 165 4.77 -57.02 -41.33
C ASP A 165 4.26 -55.71 -41.92
N VAL A 166 4.76 -55.32 -43.09
CA VAL A 166 4.30 -54.13 -43.82
C VAL A 166 3.44 -54.54 -45.00
N THR A 167 2.27 -53.90 -45.16
CA THR A 167 1.38 -54.16 -46.28
C THR A 167 1.65 -53.16 -47.40
N LEU A 168 1.84 -53.66 -48.62
CA LEU A 168 2.02 -52.82 -49.79
C LEU A 168 0.74 -52.03 -50.09
N ARG A 169 0.86 -50.72 -50.23
CA ARG A 169 -0.26 -49.82 -50.60
C ARG A 169 -0.47 -49.72 -52.11
N GLU A 170 0.55 -50.04 -52.89
CA GLU A 170 0.55 -49.96 -54.35
C GLU A 170 1.35 -51.16 -54.90
N PRO A 171 1.10 -51.58 -56.16
CA PRO A 171 1.86 -52.65 -56.79
C PRO A 171 3.36 -52.32 -56.90
N VAL A 172 4.23 -53.24 -56.47
CA VAL A 172 5.69 -53.08 -56.52
C VAL A 172 6.29 -54.05 -57.52
N THR A 173 7.09 -53.55 -58.45
CA THR A 173 7.80 -54.37 -59.44
C THR A 173 9.23 -54.65 -59.00
N ILE A 174 9.60 -55.93 -58.90
CA ILE A 174 10.99 -56.38 -58.74
C ILE A 174 11.50 -56.83 -60.10
N ASP A 175 12.42 -56.06 -60.66
CA ASP A 175 13.10 -56.39 -61.91
C ASP A 175 14.32 -57.29 -61.68
N GLY A 176 14.55 -58.23 -62.59
CA GLY A 176 15.76 -59.04 -62.62
C GLY A 176 15.85 -60.12 -61.55
N ALA A 177 14.72 -60.50 -60.95
CA ALA A 177 14.65 -61.62 -60.01
C ALA A 177 15.02 -62.93 -60.70
N LEU A 178 15.90 -63.72 -60.07
CA LEU A 178 16.25 -65.05 -60.55
C LEU A 178 15.24 -66.05 -60.00
N VAL A 179 14.45 -66.65 -60.88
CA VAL A 179 13.45 -67.66 -60.52
C VAL A 179 13.85 -69.03 -61.04
N THR A 180 13.60 -70.04 -60.22
CA THR A 180 13.71 -71.45 -60.61
C THR A 180 12.31 -72.03 -60.68
N VAL A 181 11.90 -72.47 -61.86
CA VAL A 181 10.57 -73.02 -62.12
C VAL A 181 10.73 -74.48 -62.50
N ALA A 182 10.22 -75.37 -61.65
CA ALA A 182 10.15 -76.79 -61.90
C ALA A 182 8.69 -77.19 -62.14
N THR A 183 8.29 -77.32 -63.40
CA THR A 183 6.96 -77.82 -63.80
C THR A 183 7.13 -79.12 -64.60
N GLY A 184 6.12 -79.98 -64.63
CA GLY A 184 6.22 -81.38 -65.11
C GLY A 184 6.94 -81.57 -66.47
N GLY A 185 8.26 -81.79 -66.42
CA GLY A 185 9.14 -81.99 -67.57
C GLY A 185 10.04 -80.81 -67.96
N LEU A 186 9.84 -79.62 -67.40
CA LEU A 186 10.62 -78.42 -67.66
C LEU A 186 11.19 -77.84 -66.36
N ASN A 187 12.53 -77.79 -66.28
CA ASN A 187 13.25 -77.19 -65.17
C ASN A 187 14.05 -75.99 -65.69
N ILE A 188 13.53 -74.78 -65.46
CA ILE A 188 14.22 -73.54 -65.81
C ILE A 188 14.91 -73.05 -64.53
N VAL A 189 16.24 -73.01 -64.57
CA VAL A 189 17.08 -72.58 -63.44
C VAL A 189 17.63 -71.19 -63.72
N ASN A 190 17.58 -70.30 -62.73
CA ASN A 190 18.15 -68.95 -62.79
C ASN A 190 17.68 -68.09 -63.98
N ALA A 191 16.41 -68.18 -64.36
CA ALA A 191 15.86 -67.28 -65.38
C ALA A 191 15.58 -65.89 -64.77
N ARG A 192 15.94 -64.83 -65.50
CA ARG A 192 15.59 -63.46 -65.14
C ARG A 192 14.10 -63.23 -65.43
N ALA A 193 13.35 -62.89 -64.39
CA ALA A 193 11.94 -62.53 -64.49
C ALA A 193 11.67 -61.16 -63.86
N ARG A 194 10.55 -60.55 -64.26
CA ARG A 194 9.97 -59.40 -63.57
C ARG A 194 8.83 -59.91 -62.70
N ILE A 195 8.93 -59.70 -61.39
CA ILE A 195 7.90 -60.08 -60.43
C ILE A 195 7.11 -58.83 -60.07
N VAL A 196 5.78 -58.88 -60.20
CA VAL A 196 4.89 -57.81 -59.75
C VAL A 196 4.21 -58.29 -58.48
N LEU A 197 4.52 -57.64 -57.35
CA LEU A 197 3.81 -57.86 -56.10
C LEU A 197 2.58 -56.95 -56.09
N PRO A 198 1.35 -57.50 -56.06
CA PRO A 198 0.15 -56.67 -56.02
C PRO A 198 0.03 -55.91 -54.70
N GLU A 199 -0.77 -54.85 -54.71
CA GLU A 199 -1.22 -54.19 -53.48
C GLU A 199 -1.84 -55.21 -52.50
N GLY A 200 -1.70 -54.95 -51.21
CA GLY A 200 -2.15 -55.88 -50.17
C GLY A 200 -1.20 -57.05 -49.88
N THR A 201 -0.11 -57.22 -50.64
CA THR A 201 0.93 -58.20 -50.28
C THR A 201 1.60 -57.79 -48.97
N VAL A 202 1.66 -58.73 -48.03
CA VAL A 202 2.33 -58.54 -46.73
C VAL A 202 3.81 -58.91 -46.87
N LEU A 203 4.69 -57.96 -46.55
CA LEU A 203 6.13 -58.16 -46.54
C LEU A 203 6.65 -58.18 -45.10
N PRO A 204 7.21 -59.31 -44.64
CA PRO A 204 7.93 -59.32 -43.38
C PRO A 204 9.26 -58.58 -43.57
N VAL A 205 9.42 -57.47 -42.87
CA VAL A 205 10.65 -56.66 -42.89
C VAL A 205 11.20 -56.53 -41.47
N ASN A 206 12.52 -56.40 -41.35
CA ASN A 206 13.16 -56.14 -40.07
C ASN A 206 13.54 -54.66 -40.01
N ILE A 207 12.72 -53.86 -39.31
CA ILE A 207 12.96 -52.43 -39.15
C ILE A 207 14.21 -52.26 -38.29
N GLN A 208 15.18 -51.49 -38.78
CA GLN A 208 16.42 -51.17 -38.08
C GLN A 208 16.51 -49.66 -37.97
N ASN A 209 16.62 -49.16 -36.73
CA ASN A 209 16.89 -47.75 -36.43
C ASN A 209 15.85 -46.76 -36.99
N LEU A 210 14.55 -47.11 -36.96
CA LEU A 210 13.52 -46.13 -37.27
C LEU A 210 13.39 -45.16 -36.09
N VAL A 211 13.77 -43.91 -36.30
CA VAL A 211 13.68 -42.84 -35.29
C VAL A 211 12.36 -42.12 -35.49
N VAL A 212 11.42 -42.32 -34.56
CA VAL A 212 10.12 -41.66 -34.56
C VAL A 212 10.19 -40.48 -33.58
N PRO A 213 10.08 -39.21 -34.05
CA PRO A 213 9.99 -38.07 -33.15
C PRO A 213 8.61 -38.05 -32.48
N VAL A 214 8.60 -37.85 -31.17
CA VAL A 214 7.37 -37.68 -30.39
C VAL A 214 7.37 -36.28 -29.80
N ASP A 215 6.41 -35.47 -30.24
CA ASP A 215 6.14 -34.14 -29.71
C ASP A 215 4.86 -34.21 -28.87
N GLN A 216 5.01 -34.29 -27.54
CA GLN A 216 3.88 -34.35 -26.62
C GLN A 216 4.00 -33.28 -25.55
N LYS A 217 2.85 -32.77 -25.09
CA LYS A 217 2.78 -31.87 -23.93
C LYS A 217 2.30 -32.68 -22.73
N VAL A 218 3.03 -32.61 -21.63
CA VAL A 218 2.67 -33.27 -20.38
C VAL A 218 2.31 -32.19 -19.36
N LEU A 219 1.19 -32.37 -18.67
CA LEU A 219 0.78 -31.50 -17.58
C LEU A 219 1.62 -31.83 -16.34
N ALA A 220 2.42 -30.88 -15.89
CA ALA A 220 3.12 -30.95 -14.62
C ALA A 220 2.31 -30.19 -13.57
N VAL A 221 1.94 -30.89 -12.50
CA VAL A 221 1.29 -30.31 -11.32
C VAL A 221 2.30 -30.38 -10.19
N LEU A 222 2.68 -29.21 -9.65
CA LEU A 222 3.65 -29.10 -8.57
C LEU A 222 3.08 -28.22 -7.45
N ASP A 223 3.04 -28.79 -6.25
CA ASP A 223 2.74 -28.06 -5.02
C ASP A 223 4.06 -27.68 -4.35
N VAL A 224 4.42 -26.39 -4.44
CA VAL A 224 5.67 -25.87 -3.87
C VAL A 224 5.38 -25.19 -2.52
N PRO A 225 5.86 -25.76 -1.40
CA PRO A 225 5.81 -25.07 -0.12
C PRO A 225 6.79 -23.89 -0.15
N VAL A 226 6.29 -22.70 0.12
CA VAL A 226 7.10 -21.48 0.26
C VAL A 226 7.01 -20.95 1.68
N ASP A 227 8.15 -20.45 2.17
CA ASP A 227 8.30 -19.77 3.45
C ASP A 227 8.89 -18.38 3.16
N ILE A 228 8.05 -17.34 3.24
CA ILE A 228 8.42 -15.97 2.87
C ILE A 228 8.52 -15.12 4.15
N PRO A 229 9.72 -14.73 4.60
CA PRO A 229 9.88 -13.86 5.75
C PRO A 229 9.38 -12.44 5.44
N LEU A 230 8.61 -11.84 6.36
CA LEU A 230 7.96 -10.55 6.11
C LEU A 230 8.96 -9.40 5.95
N ASN A 231 10.12 -9.47 6.59
CA ASN A 231 11.22 -8.52 6.41
C ASN A 231 11.80 -8.46 4.98
N GLN A 232 11.54 -9.47 4.14
CA GLN A 232 11.94 -9.50 2.72
C GLN A 232 10.80 -9.13 1.78
N THR A 233 9.62 -8.78 2.32
CA THR A 233 8.45 -8.41 1.52
C THR A 233 8.26 -6.89 1.47
N GLU A 234 7.39 -6.44 0.57
CA GLU A 234 6.96 -5.05 0.52
C GLU A 234 6.21 -4.58 1.79
N LEU A 235 5.75 -5.52 2.64
CA LEU A 235 5.09 -5.21 3.91
C LEU A 235 6.07 -4.79 5.02
N HIS A 236 7.37 -5.09 4.87
CA HIS A 236 8.41 -4.66 5.81
C HIS A 236 8.43 -3.14 6.00
N GLN A 237 8.38 -2.38 4.89
CA GLN A 237 8.47 -0.93 4.91
C GLN A 237 7.35 -0.27 5.74
N PRO A 238 6.06 -0.61 5.53
CA PRO A 238 4.98 -0.17 6.41
C PRO A 238 5.20 -0.54 7.89
N PHE A 239 5.66 -1.76 8.21
CA PHE A 239 5.84 -2.17 9.61
C PHE A 239 6.97 -1.41 10.30
N VAL A 240 8.13 -1.26 9.65
CA VAL A 240 9.22 -0.42 10.15
C VAL A 240 8.79 1.04 10.29
N GLY A 241 8.00 1.55 9.35
CA GLY A 241 7.43 2.90 9.45
C GLY A 241 6.55 3.08 10.69
N LEU A 242 5.67 2.13 10.99
CA LEU A 242 4.84 2.15 12.20
C LEU A 242 5.68 2.02 13.47
N GLN A 243 6.71 1.17 13.46
CA GLN A 243 7.66 1.07 14.58
C GLN A 243 8.35 2.41 14.84
N GLN A 244 8.83 3.10 13.79
CA GLN A 244 9.52 4.38 13.91
C GLN A 244 8.63 5.49 14.47
N VAL A 245 7.33 5.48 14.20
CA VAL A 245 6.38 6.47 14.75
C VAL A 245 6.15 6.26 16.24
N VAL A 246 6.10 5.00 16.70
CA VAL A 246 5.83 4.64 18.10
C VAL A 246 7.10 4.65 18.96
N LYS A 247 8.27 4.39 18.35
CA LYS A 247 9.57 4.25 19.03
C LYS A 247 9.92 5.42 19.96
N PRO A 248 9.77 6.71 19.60
CA PRO A 248 10.14 7.82 20.49
C PRO A 248 9.31 7.84 21.78
N TRP A 249 8.03 7.52 21.69
CA TRP A 249 7.14 7.47 22.84
C TRP A 249 7.40 6.22 23.70
N TYR A 250 7.66 5.09 23.06
CA TYR A 250 8.07 3.87 23.73
C TYR A 250 9.36 4.08 24.55
N CYS A 251 10.35 4.76 23.97
CA CYS A 251 11.63 5.04 24.61
C CYS A 251 11.54 6.03 25.79
N LEU A 252 10.63 7.00 25.74
CA LEU A 252 10.36 7.89 26.86
C LEU A 252 9.74 7.17 28.07
N LEU A 253 8.89 6.17 27.82
CA LEU A 253 8.16 5.45 28.86
C LEU A 253 8.97 4.29 29.47
N LYS A 254 9.87 3.67 28.70
CA LYS A 254 10.73 2.55 29.13
C LYS A 254 12.22 2.92 29.26
N SER A 255 12.57 4.19 29.45
CA SER A 255 13.97 4.65 29.43
C SER A 255 14.88 3.92 30.43
N ASP A 256 14.31 3.37 31.52
CA ASP A 256 15.05 2.72 32.59
C ASP A 256 15.37 1.23 32.33
N GLU A 257 14.69 0.56 31.38
CA GLU A 257 14.84 -0.90 31.17
C GLU A 257 15.59 -1.30 29.89
N LEU A 258 15.69 -0.45 28.85
CA LEU A 258 16.22 -0.85 27.52
C LEU A 258 17.17 0.19 26.89
N PRO A 259 18.42 0.30 27.36
CA PRO A 259 19.37 1.32 26.89
C PRO A 259 19.83 1.14 25.43
N ASN A 260 19.76 -0.08 24.90
CA ASN A 260 20.27 -0.45 23.57
C ASN A 260 19.28 -0.19 22.42
N VAL A 261 17.96 -0.22 22.67
CA VAL A 261 16.93 0.03 21.65
C VAL A 261 16.68 1.54 21.48
N CYS A 262 16.89 2.30 22.56
CA CYS A 262 16.58 3.72 22.69
C CYS A 262 17.81 4.65 22.69
N ALA A 263 19.01 4.11 22.46
CA ALA A 263 20.26 4.88 22.46
C ALA A 263 20.30 6.02 21.42
N ASP A 264 19.64 5.83 20.26
CA ASP A 264 19.70 6.76 19.13
C ASP A 264 18.47 7.68 19.02
N THR A 265 17.50 7.56 19.92
CA THR A 265 16.29 8.40 19.89
C THR A 265 16.46 9.64 20.74
N ALA A 266 16.66 10.79 20.09
CA ALA A 266 16.57 12.09 20.75
C ALA A 266 15.19 12.24 21.42
N ASN A 267 15.17 12.60 22.70
CA ASN A 267 13.95 12.82 23.46
C ASN A 267 13.05 13.84 22.73
N PRO A 268 11.84 13.48 22.29
CA PRO A 268 10.97 14.41 21.55
C PRO A 268 10.49 15.60 22.41
N LEU A 269 10.74 15.56 23.72
CA LEU A 269 10.43 16.63 24.67
C LEU A 269 11.60 17.59 24.95
N GLU A 270 12.83 17.27 24.56
CA GLU A 270 13.99 18.15 24.75
C GLU A 270 13.88 19.54 24.09
N PRO A 271 13.35 19.70 22.86
CA PRO A 271 13.25 21.04 22.26
C PRO A 271 12.21 21.93 22.96
N VAL A 272 11.31 21.37 23.76
CA VAL A 272 10.27 22.14 24.48
C VAL A 272 10.76 22.62 25.84
N PHE A 273 11.59 21.83 26.54
CA PHE A 273 12.14 22.24 27.84
C PHE A 273 13.24 23.30 27.74
N ASN A 274 13.99 23.34 26.64
CA ASN A 274 14.99 24.40 26.39
C ASN A 274 14.39 25.78 26.06
N LEU A 275 13.07 25.89 25.90
CA LEU A 275 12.37 27.17 25.75
C LEU A 275 11.86 27.76 27.07
N PHE A 276 12.05 27.07 28.20
CA PHE A 276 11.48 27.48 29.49
C PHE A 276 12.52 27.75 30.60
N ILE A 277 13.81 27.74 30.27
CA ILE A 277 14.90 28.04 31.23
C ILE A 277 15.89 29.00 30.55
N PRO A 278 16.02 30.27 31.00
CA PRO A 278 17.21 31.08 30.73
C PRO A 278 18.41 30.61 31.57
#